data_AF-A0A943K7Q1-F1
#
_entry.id   AF-A0A943K7Q1-F1
#
_cell.length_a   1.000
_cell.length_b   1.000
_cell.length_c   1.000
_cell.angle_alpha   90.00
_cell.angle_beta   90.00
_cell.angle_gamma   90.00
#
_symmetry.space_group_name_H-M   'P 1'
#
loop_
_entity.id
_entity.type
_entity.pdbx_description
1 polymer ?
#
loop_
_entity_poly.entity_id
_entity_poly.type
_entity_poly.pdbx_seq_one_letter_code
_entity_poly.pdbx_strand_id
1 'polypeptide(L)'
;MSKAKEKILTMIFAFAIAVCTIFSMVQISNLGAKAEGYSGVLQDLQKDESFQAENYPLIENDDSLQLIQIAESTGKELFLYVYQPSGEAKNFTASSVNLSTTINDEISFLTYRLQKIDKSGTLYKYKVRDFTVKSESTRYYVISSIYRPFDESVDTPASGGNTVTEVNFAVNKQYTFGKINGKEYVSCVDIETIEITDKFVGFVRYENGFNLYASACDSHFVAFNTDKRIDSLLEADVYYTTQKYRWSFINFVGEKETFGKKEDKYAYLKYTDKVEHTGDGLFAGTYKWDRIESVEKFTGSEDKTKIYKSRGDDKSAVTLTDETLNELKGKKWVLRFTETDYIVQSGGTTGATTANSTLVGDVTILRLKFVTDGITYNLGVIDNKQTGGREPSNEPGGIGGSGCAAADGKKLLYVLLGLIALIILAPLLPMVVNGIVFVISLPFKGIAVAYKKLHTKRERQKIEKRVRKEFQNNRNDEEWW
;
A
#
# COMPACT_ATOMS: atom_id res chain seq x y z
N MET A 1 37.59 22.24 38.77
CA MET A 1 36.14 22.11 39.05
C MET A 1 35.93 22.30 40.54
N SER A 2 34.89 23.03 40.99
CA SER A 2 34.70 23.26 42.42
C SER A 2 34.24 21.97 43.13
N LYS A 3 34.64 21.77 44.39
CA LYS A 3 34.23 20.61 45.23
C LYS A 3 32.70 20.37 45.25
N ALA A 4 31.91 21.41 44.99
CA ALA A 4 30.46 21.31 44.85
C ALA A 4 30.01 20.62 43.55
N LYS A 5 30.69 20.89 42.42
CA LYS A 5 30.41 20.24 41.14
C LYS A 5 30.77 18.75 41.16
N GLU A 6 31.84 18.40 41.87
CA GLU A 6 32.28 17.02 42.04
C GLU A 6 31.25 16.21 42.84
N LYS A 7 30.76 16.74 43.98
CA LYS A 7 29.69 16.11 44.77
C LYS A 7 28.38 15.93 44.01
N ILE A 8 27.98 16.92 43.21
CA ILE A 8 26.76 16.83 42.39
C ILE A 8 26.92 15.75 41.32
N LEU A 9 28.08 15.65 40.68
CA LEU A 9 28.35 14.64 39.67
C LEU A 9 28.36 13.23 40.29
N THR A 10 28.94 13.05 41.48
CA THR A 10 28.91 11.76 42.19
C THR A 10 27.49 11.36 42.58
N MET A 11 26.64 12.32 42.98
CA MET A 11 25.25 12.06 43.36
C MET A 11 24.39 11.68 42.15
N ILE A 12 24.61 12.31 40.99
CA ILE A 12 23.95 11.94 39.73
C ILE A 12 24.39 10.55 39.28
N PHE A 13 25.68 10.22 39.41
CA PHE A 13 26.19 8.90 39.05
C PHE A 13 25.64 7.79 39.95
N ALA A 14 25.55 8.04 41.26
CA ALA A 14 24.94 7.12 42.22
C ALA A 14 23.44 6.92 41.95
N PHE A 15 22.73 7.99 41.58
CA PHE A 15 21.32 7.91 41.19
C PHE A 15 21.14 7.14 39.87
N ALA A 16 22.00 7.37 38.88
CA ALA A 16 21.98 6.63 37.62
C ALA A 16 22.23 5.13 37.83
N ILE A 17 23.18 4.75 38.71
CA ILE A 17 23.42 3.34 39.06
C ILE A 17 22.20 2.74 39.78
N ALA A 18 21.59 3.46 40.72
CA ALA A 18 20.39 2.99 41.42
C ALA A 18 19.17 2.84 40.50
N VAL A 19 19.00 3.74 39.53
CA VAL A 19 17.93 3.64 38.52
C VAL A 19 18.22 2.47 37.58
N CYS A 20 19.46 2.29 37.12
CA CYS A 20 19.85 1.15 36.30
C CYS A 20 19.63 -0.19 37.01
N THR A 21 19.95 -0.31 38.31
CA THR A 21 19.72 -1.58 39.04
C THR A 21 18.23 -1.87 39.25
N ILE A 22 17.38 -0.84 39.39
CA ILE A 22 15.92 -1.01 39.46
C ILE A 22 15.35 -1.43 38.10
N PHE A 23 15.84 -0.88 36.99
CA PHE A 23 15.43 -1.32 35.64
C PHE A 23 15.92 -2.73 35.29
N SER A 24 17.12 -3.13 35.74
CA SER A 24 17.59 -4.51 35.60
C SER A 24 16.76 -5.51 36.43
N MET A 25 16.21 -5.09 37.57
CA MET A 25 15.38 -5.95 38.42
C MET A 25 13.94 -6.09 37.87
N VAL A 26 13.43 -5.08 37.16
CA VAL A 26 12.12 -5.12 36.46
C VAL A 26 12.14 -5.99 35.20
N GLN A 27 13.32 -6.29 34.63
CA GLN A 27 13.43 -7.21 33.47
C GLN A 27 13.66 -8.69 33.84
N ILE A 28 13.79 -9.06 35.12
CA ILE A 28 14.04 -10.46 35.54
C ILE A 28 12.76 -11.17 36.03
N SER A 29 11.62 -10.49 36.17
CA SER A 29 10.32 -11.12 36.48
C SER A 29 9.56 -11.57 35.22
N ASN A 30 10.23 -12.35 34.36
CA ASN A 30 9.56 -13.21 33.36
C ASN A 30 10.13 -14.64 33.38
N LEU A 31 10.66 -15.07 34.53
CA LEU A 31 10.89 -16.48 34.81
C LEU A 31 9.54 -17.21 34.87
N GLY A 32 9.17 -17.84 33.76
CA GLY A 32 8.39 -19.08 33.69
C GLY A 32 7.17 -19.23 34.61
N ALA A 33 6.45 -18.15 34.90
CA ALA A 33 5.19 -18.26 35.62
C ALA A 33 4.10 -18.69 34.64
N LYS A 34 3.62 -19.92 34.81
CA LYS A 34 2.40 -20.43 34.20
C LYS A 34 1.29 -19.38 34.28
N ALA A 35 0.62 -19.07 33.17
CA ALA A 35 -0.51 -18.16 33.20
C ALA A 35 -1.63 -18.72 34.10
N GLU A 36 -2.12 -17.91 35.05
CA GLU A 36 -3.17 -18.31 36.00
C GLU A 36 -4.40 -18.86 35.26
N GLY A 37 -4.92 -20.01 35.72
CA GLY A 37 -6.14 -20.63 35.18
C GLY A 37 -5.95 -21.70 34.10
N TYR A 38 -4.75 -21.86 33.51
CA TYR A 38 -4.49 -22.91 32.52
C TYR A 38 -3.84 -24.16 33.14
N SER A 39 -3.72 -25.27 32.41
CA SER A 39 -2.82 -26.39 32.72
C SER A 39 -1.42 -26.15 32.13
N GLY A 40 -0.39 -26.77 32.71
CA GLY A 40 0.98 -26.71 32.19
C GLY A 40 1.20 -27.54 30.93
N VAL A 41 2.30 -27.30 30.21
CA VAL A 41 2.64 -27.97 28.94
C VAL A 41 2.82 -29.48 29.11
N LEU A 42 3.62 -29.92 30.09
CA LEU A 42 3.81 -31.35 30.37
C LEU A 42 2.52 -32.00 30.88
N GLN A 43 1.76 -31.29 31.73
CA GLN A 43 0.48 -31.80 32.25
C GLN A 43 -0.53 -32.11 31.14
N ASP A 44 -0.48 -31.38 30.02
CA ASP A 44 -1.34 -31.66 28.88
C ASP A 44 -0.77 -32.74 27.97
N LEU A 45 0.51 -32.67 27.62
CA LEU A 45 1.15 -33.63 26.71
C LEU A 45 1.17 -35.04 27.31
N GLN A 46 1.38 -35.17 28.62
CA GLN A 46 1.37 -36.46 29.33
C GLN A 46 -0.02 -37.05 29.56
N LYS A 47 -1.10 -36.39 29.08
CA LYS A 47 -2.41 -37.06 28.97
C LYS A 47 -2.40 -38.19 27.95
N ASP A 48 -1.50 -38.09 26.97
CA ASP A 48 -1.11 -39.23 26.15
C ASP A 48 -0.02 -40.01 26.89
N GLU A 49 -0.35 -41.21 27.36
CA GLU A 49 0.58 -42.07 28.10
C GLU A 49 1.79 -42.49 27.26
N SER A 50 1.70 -42.41 25.92
CA SER A 50 2.81 -42.70 25.02
C SER A 50 3.79 -41.52 24.86
N PHE A 51 3.44 -40.32 25.34
CA PHE A 51 4.30 -39.15 25.25
C PHE A 51 5.56 -39.31 26.11
N GLN A 52 6.73 -39.13 25.50
CA GLN A 52 8.03 -39.14 26.17
C GLN A 52 8.72 -37.80 25.94
N ALA A 53 9.07 -37.10 27.02
CA ALA A 53 9.71 -35.78 26.94
C ALA A 53 11.13 -35.87 26.36
N GLU A 54 11.76 -37.02 26.52
CA GLU A 54 13.10 -37.36 26.03
C GLU A 54 13.21 -37.33 24.50
N ASN A 55 12.08 -37.43 23.79
CA ASN A 55 12.03 -37.28 22.33
C ASN A 55 12.23 -35.81 21.87
N TYR A 56 12.27 -34.86 22.80
CA TYR A 56 12.41 -33.43 22.54
C TYR A 56 13.65 -32.85 23.25
N PRO A 57 14.86 -33.34 22.93
CA PRO A 57 16.08 -33.00 23.67
C PRO A 57 16.47 -31.52 23.52
N LEU A 58 17.33 -31.04 24.42
CA LEU A 58 17.98 -29.73 24.26
C LEU A 58 19.01 -29.78 23.13
N ILE A 59 18.91 -28.86 22.18
CA ILE A 59 19.89 -28.64 21.11
C ILE A 59 20.22 -27.15 21.09
N GLU A 60 21.33 -26.77 21.71
CA GLU A 60 21.66 -25.37 22.04
C GLU A 60 21.71 -24.41 20.83
N ASN A 61 22.09 -24.94 19.66
CA ASN A 61 22.29 -24.16 18.44
C ASN A 61 21.18 -24.35 17.39
N ASP A 62 20.06 -24.97 17.77
CA ASP A 62 18.90 -25.11 16.89
C ASP A 62 17.83 -24.07 17.28
N ASP A 63 17.67 -23.11 16.38
CA ASP A 63 16.85 -21.91 16.55
C ASP A 63 15.44 -22.08 15.94
N SER A 64 15.11 -23.32 15.58
CA SER A 64 13.83 -23.66 14.96
C SER A 64 12.67 -23.66 15.95
N LEU A 65 11.47 -23.55 15.38
CA LEU A 65 10.22 -23.88 16.05
C LEU A 65 9.58 -25.07 15.36
N GLN A 66 9.12 -26.05 16.14
CA GLN A 66 8.44 -27.23 15.61
C GLN A 66 7.09 -27.37 16.31
N LEU A 67 6.00 -27.27 15.55
CA LEU A 67 4.67 -27.55 16.08
C LEU A 67 4.50 -29.07 16.24
N ILE A 68 4.30 -29.53 17.48
CA ILE A 68 4.22 -30.96 17.80
C ILE A 68 2.77 -31.44 17.94
N GLN A 69 1.88 -30.58 18.47
CA GLN A 69 0.49 -30.95 18.73
C GLN A 69 -0.39 -29.70 18.84
N ILE A 70 -1.69 -29.87 18.62
CA ILE A 70 -2.71 -28.85 18.94
C ILE A 70 -3.80 -29.45 19.82
N ALA A 71 -4.49 -28.62 20.61
CA ALA A 71 -5.63 -29.05 21.41
C ALA A 71 -6.71 -27.98 21.54
N GLU A 72 -7.96 -28.44 21.65
CA GLU A 72 -9.12 -27.61 21.92
C GLU A 72 -9.43 -27.58 23.42
N SER A 73 -9.75 -26.39 23.94
CA SER A 73 -10.19 -26.22 25.33
C SER A 73 -11.71 -26.31 25.46
N THR A 74 -12.19 -26.63 26.66
CA THR A 74 -13.63 -26.54 26.98
C THR A 74 -14.17 -25.11 26.90
N GLY A 75 -13.30 -24.11 27.03
CA GLY A 75 -13.58 -22.70 26.83
C GLY A 75 -13.62 -22.26 25.35
N LYS A 76 -13.58 -23.22 24.41
CA LYS A 76 -13.52 -22.99 22.95
C LYS A 76 -12.27 -22.24 22.50
N GLU A 77 -11.13 -22.50 23.14
CA GLU A 77 -9.84 -21.93 22.77
C GLU A 77 -9.00 -22.98 22.05
N LEU A 78 -8.07 -22.52 21.21
CA LEU A 78 -7.10 -23.38 20.53
C LEU A 78 -5.71 -23.19 21.16
N PHE A 79 -5.08 -24.30 21.54
CA PHE A 79 -3.71 -24.33 22.05
C PHE A 79 -2.78 -25.01 21.05
N LEU A 80 -1.56 -24.47 20.96
CA LEU A 80 -0.45 -25.03 20.20
C LEU A 80 0.66 -25.47 21.16
N TYR A 81 1.18 -26.66 20.95
CA TYR A 81 2.33 -27.21 21.66
C TYR A 81 3.52 -27.19 20.71
N VAL A 82 4.58 -26.53 21.12
CA VAL A 82 5.74 -26.25 20.26
C VAL A 82 6.99 -26.74 20.96
N TYR A 83 7.81 -27.49 20.23
CA TYR A 83 9.17 -27.82 20.61
C TYR A 83 10.10 -26.73 20.08
N GLN A 84 10.88 -26.15 20.99
CA GLN A 84 11.92 -25.16 20.73
C GLN A 84 13.24 -25.78 21.20
N PRO A 85 14.06 -26.31 20.28
CA PRO A 85 15.22 -27.14 20.64
C PRO A 85 16.22 -26.44 21.55
N SER A 86 16.51 -25.15 21.30
CA SER A 86 17.36 -24.31 22.18
C SER A 86 16.58 -23.63 23.32
N GLY A 87 15.44 -24.21 23.75
CA GLY A 87 14.53 -23.69 24.77
C GLY A 87 15.21 -23.18 26.03
N GLU A 88 16.18 -23.91 26.54
CA GLU A 88 16.88 -23.56 27.77
C GLU A 88 18.04 -22.58 27.56
N ALA A 89 18.68 -22.63 26.39
CA ALA A 89 19.84 -21.80 26.06
C ALA A 89 19.44 -20.41 25.52
N LYS A 90 18.57 -20.37 24.50
CA LYS A 90 18.17 -19.15 23.78
C LYS A 90 16.72 -18.75 24.04
N ASN A 91 15.84 -19.70 24.34
CA ASN A 91 14.47 -19.45 24.78
C ASN A 91 13.63 -18.62 23.80
N PHE A 92 13.73 -18.93 22.50
CA PHE A 92 12.91 -18.27 21.49
C PHE A 92 11.42 -18.50 21.75
N THR A 93 10.60 -17.53 21.37
CA THR A 93 9.16 -17.61 21.56
C THR A 93 8.43 -17.40 20.26
N ALA A 94 7.43 -18.24 20.01
CA ALA A 94 6.54 -18.07 18.87
C ALA A 94 5.70 -16.80 19.01
N SER A 95 5.58 -16.03 17.92
CA SER A 95 4.87 -14.75 17.83
C SER A 95 3.50 -14.88 17.18
N SER A 96 3.39 -15.69 16.13
CA SER A 96 2.16 -15.85 15.36
C SER A 96 2.11 -17.18 14.61
N VAL A 97 0.94 -17.51 14.04
CA VAL A 97 0.68 -18.71 13.25
C VAL A 97 -0.24 -18.38 12.08
N ASN A 98 -0.02 -19.02 10.94
CA ASN A 98 -0.96 -18.99 9.81
C ASN A 98 -1.86 -20.22 9.88
N LEU A 99 -3.15 -19.98 10.05
CA LEU A 99 -4.15 -21.01 10.30
C LEU A 99 -5.36 -20.81 9.37
N SER A 100 -5.83 -21.90 8.79
CA SER A 100 -7.12 -21.99 8.11
C SER A 100 -8.05 -22.97 8.80
N THR A 101 -9.35 -22.68 8.79
CA THR A 101 -10.40 -23.63 9.21
C THR A 101 -11.19 -24.19 8.03
N THR A 102 -10.79 -23.83 6.81
CA THR A 102 -11.32 -24.36 5.55
C THR A 102 -10.24 -25.22 4.88
N ILE A 103 -10.65 -26.07 3.94
CA ILE A 103 -9.78 -27.08 3.31
C ILE A 103 -9.97 -27.08 1.79
N ASN A 104 -9.05 -27.74 1.09
CA ASN A 104 -9.09 -27.95 -0.36
C ASN A 104 -9.27 -26.63 -1.15
N ASP A 105 -10.25 -26.56 -2.05
CA ASP A 105 -10.48 -25.41 -2.92
C ASP A 105 -10.89 -24.13 -2.17
N GLU A 106 -11.43 -24.27 -0.95
CA GLU A 106 -11.88 -23.16 -0.11
C GLU A 106 -10.84 -22.71 0.91
N ILE A 107 -9.62 -23.25 0.86
CA ILE A 107 -8.57 -22.94 1.83
C ILE A 107 -8.28 -21.43 1.88
N SER A 108 -8.39 -20.86 3.08
CA SER A 108 -8.21 -19.42 3.34
C SER A 108 -7.51 -19.25 4.67
N PHE A 109 -6.30 -18.71 4.65
CA PHE A 109 -5.48 -18.55 5.84
C PHE A 109 -5.71 -17.19 6.50
N LEU A 110 -5.63 -17.17 7.82
CA LEU A 110 -5.55 -15.97 8.63
C LEU A 110 -4.32 -16.06 9.54
N THR A 111 -3.75 -14.90 9.84
CA THR A 111 -2.62 -14.78 10.77
C THR A 111 -3.15 -14.52 12.16
N TYR A 112 -2.79 -15.38 13.13
CA TYR A 112 -3.18 -15.22 14.53
C TYR A 112 -1.95 -14.99 15.41
N ARG A 113 -2.06 -14.06 16.36
CA ARG A 113 -1.03 -13.84 17.38
C ARG A 113 -1.05 -14.96 18.42
N LEU A 114 0.13 -15.32 18.91
CA LEU A 114 0.28 -16.34 19.95
C LEU A 114 0.55 -15.70 21.30
N GLN A 115 -0.08 -16.23 22.34
CA GLN A 115 0.23 -15.89 23.73
C GLN A 115 0.90 -17.10 24.37
N LYS A 116 2.15 -16.95 24.84
CA LYS A 116 2.82 -18.00 25.63
C LYS A 116 2.09 -18.18 26.95
N ILE A 117 1.71 -19.42 27.25
CA ILE A 117 0.96 -19.81 28.45
C ILE A 117 1.87 -20.48 29.46
N ASP A 118 2.72 -21.41 28.99
CA ASP A 118 3.59 -22.20 29.85
C ASP A 118 4.82 -22.68 29.08
N LYS A 119 5.87 -23.05 29.82
CA LYS A 119 7.11 -23.63 29.30
C LYS A 119 7.66 -24.66 30.29
N SER A 120 8.16 -25.77 29.78
CA SER A 120 8.95 -26.74 30.54
C SER A 120 10.08 -27.27 29.67
N GLY A 121 11.33 -26.94 30.02
CA GLY A 121 12.51 -27.23 29.21
C GLY A 121 12.40 -26.67 27.80
N THR A 122 12.39 -27.56 26.81
CA THR A 122 12.27 -27.27 25.37
C THR A 122 10.82 -27.22 24.88
N LEU A 123 9.83 -27.48 25.73
CA LEU A 123 8.42 -27.59 25.36
C LEU A 123 7.63 -26.35 25.80
N TYR A 124 6.87 -25.80 24.86
CA TYR A 124 6.14 -24.55 25.04
C TYR A 124 4.66 -24.76 24.73
N LYS A 125 3.80 -24.08 25.48
CA LYS A 125 2.36 -24.03 25.25
C LYS A 125 1.94 -22.61 24.90
N TYR A 126 1.20 -22.47 23.81
CA TYR A 126 0.68 -21.20 23.33
C TYR A 126 -0.83 -21.26 23.19
N LYS A 127 -1.51 -20.15 23.51
CA LYS A 127 -2.90 -19.89 23.14
C LYS A 127 -2.93 -19.10 21.83
N VAL A 128 -3.79 -19.51 20.89
CA VAL A 128 -4.09 -18.73 19.70
C VAL A 128 -5.04 -17.60 20.09
N ARG A 129 -4.59 -16.35 20.00
CA ARG A 129 -5.37 -15.18 20.40
C ARG A 129 -6.49 -14.92 19.41
N ASP A 130 -7.61 -14.40 19.92
CA ASP A 130 -8.76 -13.96 19.13
C ASP A 130 -9.33 -15.07 18.21
N PHE A 131 -9.07 -16.33 18.57
CA PHE A 131 -9.58 -17.52 17.92
C PHE A 131 -10.63 -18.19 18.80
N THR A 132 -11.74 -18.61 18.20
CA THR A 132 -12.79 -19.38 18.88
C THR A 132 -13.06 -20.66 18.13
N VAL A 133 -12.92 -21.79 18.82
CA VAL A 133 -13.21 -23.12 18.28
C VAL A 133 -14.69 -23.20 17.88
N LYS A 134 -14.94 -23.56 16.62
CA LYS A 134 -16.29 -23.72 16.08
C LYS A 134 -17.02 -24.85 16.80
N SER A 135 -18.34 -24.78 16.86
CA SER A 135 -19.18 -25.83 17.49
C SER A 135 -19.62 -26.92 16.51
N GLU A 136 -18.99 -26.98 15.34
CA GLU A 136 -19.22 -28.00 14.32
C GLU A 136 -18.73 -29.37 14.81
N SER A 137 -19.40 -30.45 14.37
CA SER A 137 -19.05 -31.82 14.78
C SER A 137 -17.68 -32.26 14.29
N THR A 138 -17.26 -31.74 13.13
CA THR A 138 -15.95 -31.98 12.52
C THR A 138 -15.30 -30.64 12.25
N ARG A 139 -14.06 -30.47 12.67
CA ARG A 139 -13.31 -29.20 12.64
C ARG A 139 -11.95 -29.46 12.03
N TYR A 140 -11.55 -28.58 11.13
CA TYR A 140 -10.28 -28.65 10.43
C TYR A 140 -9.39 -27.49 10.87
N TYR A 141 -8.10 -27.76 10.98
CA TYR A 141 -7.06 -26.78 11.26
C TYR A 141 -5.91 -27.04 10.30
N VAL A 142 -5.83 -26.24 9.25
CA VAL A 142 -4.72 -26.29 8.30
C VAL A 142 -3.71 -25.23 8.71
N ILE A 143 -2.49 -25.66 9.05
CA ILE A 143 -1.42 -24.78 9.53
C ILE A 143 -0.26 -24.86 8.54
N SER A 144 0.02 -23.74 7.87
CA SER A 144 1.16 -23.65 6.95
C SER A 144 2.45 -23.34 7.72
N SER A 145 2.43 -22.31 8.56
CA SER A 145 3.62 -21.77 9.21
C SER A 145 3.37 -21.31 10.63
N ILE A 146 4.39 -21.44 11.47
CA ILE A 146 4.52 -20.77 12.77
C ILE A 146 5.70 -19.80 12.72
N TYR A 147 5.62 -18.70 13.47
CA TYR A 147 6.58 -17.61 13.39
C TYR A 147 7.26 -17.35 14.72
N ARG A 148 8.51 -16.87 14.68
CA ARG A 148 9.16 -16.16 15.80
C ARG A 148 9.66 -14.79 15.35
N PRO A 149 9.86 -13.83 16.27
CA PRO A 149 10.53 -12.58 15.96
C PRO A 149 11.92 -12.82 15.35
N PHE A 150 12.31 -11.97 14.40
CA PHE A 150 13.66 -11.96 13.85
C PHE A 150 14.70 -11.68 14.93
N ASP A 151 15.82 -12.39 14.88
CA ASP A 151 16.97 -12.23 15.76
C ASP A 151 18.25 -12.08 14.92
N GLU A 152 18.87 -10.90 15.00
CA GLU A 152 20.05 -10.54 14.20
C GLU A 152 21.30 -11.41 14.47
N SER A 153 21.32 -12.14 15.59
CA SER A 153 22.47 -12.99 15.93
C SER A 153 22.45 -14.34 15.22
N VAL A 154 21.30 -14.76 14.68
CA VAL A 154 21.10 -16.08 14.07
C VAL A 154 20.43 -16.02 12.69
N ASP A 155 19.65 -14.98 12.41
CA ASP A 155 18.88 -14.87 11.18
C ASP A 155 19.58 -14.04 10.11
N THR A 156 19.35 -14.40 8.85
CA THR A 156 19.87 -13.65 7.70
C THR A 156 18.97 -12.45 7.41
N PRO A 157 19.49 -11.21 7.38
CA PRO A 157 18.69 -10.03 7.05
C PRO A 157 18.26 -10.03 5.58
N ALA A 158 17.18 -9.31 5.27
CA ALA A 158 16.75 -9.08 3.90
C ALA A 158 17.65 -8.05 3.19
N SER A 159 17.68 -8.09 1.85
CA SER A 159 18.35 -7.12 0.98
C SER A 159 17.44 -5.93 0.62
N GLY A 160 17.96 -4.99 -0.18
CA GLY A 160 17.16 -3.91 -0.77
C GLY A 160 16.54 -2.91 0.21
N GLY A 161 17.14 -2.76 1.40
CA GLY A 161 16.57 -1.90 2.45
C GLY A 161 15.33 -2.47 3.14
N ASN A 162 15.01 -3.75 2.88
CA ASN A 162 13.92 -4.44 3.56
C ASN A 162 14.35 -4.96 4.92
N THR A 163 13.37 -5.16 5.80
CA THR A 163 13.60 -5.73 7.13
C THR A 163 12.67 -6.92 7.34
N VAL A 164 13.21 -8.01 7.90
CA VAL A 164 12.41 -9.16 8.33
C VAL A 164 12.01 -8.93 9.78
N THR A 165 10.71 -9.01 10.07
CA THR A 165 10.18 -8.80 11.43
C THR A 165 9.89 -10.11 12.13
N GLU A 166 9.44 -11.13 11.39
CA GLU A 166 9.22 -12.47 11.89
C GLU A 166 9.72 -13.50 10.86
N VAL A 167 10.49 -14.47 11.33
CA VAL A 167 10.93 -15.62 10.53
C VAL A 167 9.93 -16.77 10.67
N ASN A 168 9.69 -17.48 9.59
CA ASN A 168 8.72 -18.57 9.50
C ASN A 168 9.39 -19.94 9.69
N PHE A 169 8.61 -20.88 10.21
CA PHE A 169 8.94 -22.31 10.24
C PHE A 169 7.77 -23.09 9.67
N ALA A 170 8.07 -23.96 8.72
CA ALA A 170 7.07 -24.76 8.05
C ALA A 170 6.44 -25.77 9.02
N VAL A 171 5.11 -25.80 9.04
CA VAL A 171 4.32 -26.77 9.80
C VAL A 171 3.74 -27.81 8.86
N ASN A 172 3.18 -27.38 7.72
CA ASN A 172 2.69 -28.23 6.64
C ASN A 172 1.73 -29.35 7.12
N LYS A 173 0.80 -29.04 8.03
CA LYS A 173 -0.11 -30.04 8.60
C LYS A 173 -1.57 -29.62 8.56
N GLN A 174 -2.44 -30.59 8.32
CA GLN A 174 -3.87 -30.49 8.55
C GLN A 174 -4.27 -31.40 9.70
N TYR A 175 -4.86 -30.78 10.73
CA TYR A 175 -5.48 -31.48 11.84
C TYR A 175 -6.98 -31.55 11.64
N THR A 176 -7.58 -32.69 11.94
CA THR A 176 -9.03 -32.91 11.91
C THR A 176 -9.46 -33.39 13.28
N PHE A 177 -10.43 -32.71 13.87
CA PHE A 177 -11.06 -33.08 15.13
C PHE A 177 -12.51 -33.43 14.86
N GLY A 178 -13.00 -34.54 15.37
CA GLY A 178 -14.41 -34.89 15.23
C GLY A 178 -14.79 -36.15 15.99
N LYS A 179 -15.91 -36.76 15.59
CA LYS A 179 -16.39 -38.01 16.19
C LYS A 179 -16.67 -39.04 15.11
N ILE A 180 -16.17 -40.26 15.32
CA ILE A 180 -16.52 -41.43 14.52
C ILE A 180 -17.23 -42.41 15.45
N ASN A 181 -18.49 -42.74 15.14
CA ASN A 181 -19.32 -43.64 15.93
C ASN A 181 -19.41 -43.25 17.43
N GLY A 182 -19.50 -41.95 17.72
CA GLY A 182 -19.61 -41.42 19.08
C GLY A 182 -18.30 -41.34 19.86
N LYS A 183 -17.19 -41.84 19.32
CA LYS A 183 -15.85 -41.71 19.90
C LYS A 183 -15.11 -40.52 19.29
N GLU A 184 -14.37 -39.79 20.11
CA GLU A 184 -13.50 -38.72 19.63
C GLU A 184 -12.48 -39.28 18.62
N TYR A 185 -12.27 -38.52 17.56
CA TYR A 185 -11.35 -38.83 16.48
C TYR A 185 -10.49 -37.61 16.21
N VAL A 186 -9.18 -37.83 16.18
CA VAL A 186 -8.20 -36.83 15.78
C VAL A 186 -7.33 -37.44 14.69
N SER A 187 -7.10 -36.71 13.61
CA SER A 187 -6.10 -37.07 12.60
C SER A 187 -5.21 -35.89 12.26
N CYS A 188 -3.95 -36.17 12.02
CA CYS A 188 -2.97 -35.22 11.51
C CYS A 188 -2.39 -35.80 10.22
N VAL A 189 -2.46 -35.03 9.13
CA VAL A 189 -1.88 -35.40 7.84
C VAL A 189 -0.96 -34.29 7.36
N ASP A 190 0.12 -34.67 6.68
CA ASP A 190 0.97 -33.71 6.01
C ASP A 190 0.27 -33.19 4.75
N ILE A 191 0.47 -31.91 4.47
CA ILE A 191 -0.07 -31.24 3.29
C ILE A 191 1.06 -30.66 2.46
N GLU A 192 0.81 -30.50 1.18
CA GLU A 192 1.72 -29.77 0.30
C GLU A 192 1.60 -28.25 0.54
N THR A 193 2.74 -27.57 0.55
CA THR A 193 2.85 -26.10 0.61
C THR A 193 3.84 -25.63 -0.45
N ILE A 194 3.89 -24.33 -0.68
CA ILE A 194 4.84 -23.68 -1.59
C ILE A 194 5.68 -22.67 -0.80
N GLU A 195 6.99 -22.64 -1.02
CA GLU A 195 7.94 -21.79 -0.30
C GLU A 195 8.35 -20.59 -1.14
N ILE A 196 8.39 -19.41 -0.51
CA ILE A 196 8.97 -18.21 -1.11
C ILE A 196 10.49 -18.25 -0.93
N THR A 197 11.23 -18.35 -2.03
CA THR A 197 12.69 -18.52 -2.01
C THR A 197 13.46 -17.22 -2.11
N ASP A 198 12.83 -16.17 -2.63
CA ASP A 198 13.39 -14.83 -2.76
C ASP A 198 12.24 -13.82 -2.81
N LYS A 199 12.41 -12.68 -2.12
CA LYS A 199 11.33 -11.73 -1.87
C LYS A 199 11.83 -10.29 -1.73
N PHE A 200 11.15 -9.38 -2.39
CA PHE A 200 11.34 -7.95 -2.27
C PHE A 200 10.00 -7.25 -2.09
N VAL A 201 9.89 -6.40 -1.06
CA VAL A 201 8.70 -5.60 -0.77
C VAL A 201 9.03 -4.14 -1.06
N GLY A 202 8.16 -3.46 -1.78
CA GLY A 202 8.37 -2.06 -2.15
C GLY A 202 7.07 -1.37 -2.52
N PHE A 203 7.16 -0.14 -2.98
CA PHE A 203 6.01 0.59 -3.51
C PHE A 203 6.42 1.54 -4.62
N VAL A 204 5.54 1.73 -5.59
CA VAL A 204 5.70 2.71 -6.67
C VAL A 204 4.84 3.92 -6.35
N ARG A 205 5.44 5.11 -6.34
CA ARG A 205 4.75 6.38 -6.11
C ARG A 205 4.28 6.99 -7.43
N TYR A 206 2.97 7.17 -7.55
CA TYR A 206 2.29 7.78 -8.69
C TYR A 206 1.75 9.16 -8.31
N GLU A 207 2.35 10.23 -8.84
CA GLU A 207 1.94 11.60 -8.55
C GLU A 207 0.51 11.92 -9.03
N ASN A 208 -0.24 12.67 -8.22
CA ASN A 208 -1.62 13.05 -8.53
C ASN A 208 -1.74 14.30 -9.43
N GLY A 209 -0.64 14.77 -10.02
CA GLY A 209 -0.62 16.02 -10.77
C GLY A 209 -0.45 17.24 -9.87
N PHE A 210 -0.63 18.44 -10.44
CA PHE A 210 -0.38 19.69 -9.74
C PHE A 210 -1.54 20.07 -8.81
N ASN A 211 -1.24 20.12 -7.51
CA ASN A 211 -2.09 20.63 -6.44
C ASN A 211 -1.34 21.73 -5.65
N LEU A 212 -2.02 22.45 -4.75
CA LEU A 212 -1.39 23.44 -3.84
C LEU A 212 -0.46 22.78 -2.78
N TYR A 213 -0.42 21.46 -2.76
CA TYR A 213 0.41 20.59 -1.94
C TYR A 213 0.80 19.37 -2.77
N ALA A 214 1.92 18.71 -2.46
CA ALA A 214 2.29 17.50 -3.19
C ALA A 214 1.42 16.33 -2.72
N SER A 215 0.79 15.62 -3.66
CA SER A 215 0.02 14.41 -3.37
C SER A 215 0.32 13.31 -4.37
N ALA A 216 0.30 12.07 -3.90
CA ALA A 216 0.55 10.90 -4.71
C ALA A 216 -0.21 9.68 -4.17
N CYS A 217 -0.34 8.67 -5.02
CA CYS A 217 -0.78 7.33 -4.66
C CYS A 217 0.44 6.40 -4.63
N ASP A 218 0.69 5.80 -3.48
CA ASP A 218 1.71 4.76 -3.32
C ASP A 218 1.05 3.39 -3.57
N SER A 219 1.46 2.70 -4.64
CA SER A 219 1.04 1.34 -4.98
C SER A 219 2.06 0.35 -4.43
N HIS A 220 1.70 -0.34 -3.35
CA HIS A 220 2.56 -1.30 -2.65
C HIS A 220 2.55 -2.64 -3.35
N PHE A 221 3.72 -3.25 -3.45
CA PHE A 221 3.91 -4.53 -4.11
C PHE A 221 4.86 -5.46 -3.38
N VAL A 222 4.72 -6.75 -3.65
CA VAL A 222 5.70 -7.78 -3.29
C VAL A 222 6.11 -8.53 -4.56
N ALA A 223 7.42 -8.55 -4.83
CA ALA A 223 8.02 -9.32 -5.91
C ALA A 223 8.69 -10.57 -5.34
N PHE A 224 8.54 -11.73 -5.98
CA PHE A 224 9.00 -12.98 -5.39
C PHE A 224 9.31 -14.09 -6.40
N ASN A 225 9.99 -15.12 -5.87
CA ASN A 225 10.17 -16.45 -6.47
C ASN A 225 9.68 -17.55 -5.54
N THR A 226 9.52 -18.74 -6.10
CA THR A 226 9.02 -19.92 -5.40
C THR A 226 9.95 -21.12 -5.62
N ASP A 227 9.88 -22.10 -4.72
CA ASP A 227 10.52 -23.42 -4.86
C ASP A 227 9.85 -24.28 -5.95
N LYS A 228 8.55 -24.06 -6.18
CA LYS A 228 7.78 -24.72 -7.25
C LYS A 228 7.70 -23.85 -8.51
N ARG A 229 7.70 -24.49 -9.67
CA ARG A 229 7.43 -23.82 -10.94
C ARG A 229 5.98 -23.38 -10.99
N ILE A 230 5.75 -22.14 -11.43
CA ILE A 230 4.42 -21.59 -11.70
C ILE A 230 4.38 -21.16 -13.17
N ASP A 231 3.51 -21.77 -13.96
CA ASP A 231 3.27 -21.37 -15.36
C ASP A 231 2.24 -20.26 -15.44
N SER A 232 1.24 -20.26 -14.56
CA SER A 232 0.22 -19.21 -14.48
C SER A 232 -0.24 -19.02 -13.05
N LEU A 233 -0.06 -17.82 -12.50
CA LEU A 233 -0.55 -17.45 -11.18
C LEU A 233 -1.97 -16.89 -11.30
N LEU A 234 -2.94 -17.54 -10.65
CA LEU A 234 -4.37 -17.23 -10.79
C LEU A 234 -4.88 -16.35 -9.65
N GLU A 235 -4.54 -16.71 -8.41
CA GLU A 235 -4.97 -16.00 -7.20
C GLU A 235 -3.84 -15.97 -6.18
N ALA A 236 -3.82 -14.92 -5.36
CA ALA A 236 -2.88 -14.79 -4.26
C ALA A 236 -3.54 -14.07 -3.07
N ASP A 237 -3.32 -14.60 -1.87
CA ASP A 237 -3.76 -13.95 -0.64
C ASP A 237 -2.53 -13.39 0.09
N VAL A 238 -2.58 -12.11 0.44
CA VAL A 238 -1.47 -11.39 1.08
C VAL A 238 -1.93 -10.79 2.39
N TYR A 239 -1.21 -11.10 3.47
CA TYR A 239 -1.32 -10.38 4.73
C TYR A 239 -0.31 -9.24 4.77
N TYR A 240 -0.72 -8.12 5.36
CA TYR A 240 0.15 -7.00 5.64
C TYR A 240 -0.39 -6.18 6.81
N THR A 241 0.41 -5.26 7.30
CA THR A 241 0.01 -4.30 8.32
C THR A 241 0.11 -2.89 7.79
N THR A 242 -0.78 -2.03 8.27
CA THR A 242 -0.78 -0.59 7.95
C THR A 242 -0.67 0.23 9.22
N GLN A 243 0.07 1.32 9.18
CA GLN A 243 0.14 2.29 10.27
C GLN A 243 0.19 3.71 9.71
N LYS A 244 -0.76 4.56 10.12
CA LYS A 244 -0.72 5.99 9.76
C LYS A 244 0.54 6.63 10.34
N TYR A 245 1.25 7.38 9.52
CA TYR A 245 2.46 8.08 9.90
C TYR A 245 2.37 9.54 9.49
N ARG A 246 2.83 10.40 10.40
CA ARG A 246 2.97 11.82 10.12
C ARG A 246 4.33 12.29 10.60
N TRP A 247 5.06 12.89 9.67
CA TRP A 247 6.27 13.66 9.93
C TRP A 247 5.95 15.14 9.86
N SER A 248 6.55 15.92 10.75
CA SER A 248 6.47 17.38 10.69
C SER A 248 7.79 18.00 11.09
N PHE A 249 8.15 19.07 10.38
CA PHE A 249 9.30 19.91 10.68
C PHE A 249 8.85 21.35 10.80
N ILE A 250 9.30 22.03 11.86
CA ILE A 250 9.04 23.45 12.07
C ILE A 250 10.40 24.13 12.31
N ASN A 251 10.65 25.20 11.57
CA ASN A 251 11.86 26.01 11.75
C ASN A 251 12.04 26.40 13.22
N PHE A 252 13.26 26.24 13.74
CA PHE A 252 13.65 26.54 15.13
C PHE A 252 13.02 25.66 16.23
N VAL A 253 12.10 24.74 15.89
CA VAL A 253 11.53 23.76 16.84
C VAL A 253 12.10 22.37 16.59
N GLY A 254 12.30 21.99 15.33
CA GLY A 254 12.85 20.69 14.93
C GLY A 254 11.80 19.74 14.37
N GLU A 255 12.16 18.46 14.34
CA GLU A 255 11.35 17.38 13.76
C GLU A 255 10.48 16.69 14.80
N LYS A 256 9.31 16.25 14.36
CA LYS A 256 8.37 15.45 15.15
C LYS A 256 7.73 14.39 14.29
N GLU A 257 7.82 13.15 14.75
CA GLU A 257 7.12 12.01 14.17
C GLU A 257 5.95 11.59 15.06
N THR A 258 4.85 11.16 14.43
CA THR A 258 3.71 10.57 15.14
C THR A 258 3.22 9.34 14.41
N PHE A 259 2.95 8.29 15.18
CA PHE A 259 2.52 6.99 14.69
C PHE A 259 1.10 6.69 15.18
N GLY A 260 0.25 6.26 14.25
CA GLY A 260 -1.09 5.79 14.56
C GLY A 260 -1.10 4.37 15.10
N LYS A 261 -2.31 3.81 15.26
CA LYS A 261 -2.49 2.40 15.58
C LYS A 261 -2.09 1.53 14.38
N LYS A 262 -1.37 0.44 14.63
CA LYS A 262 -1.06 -0.59 13.64
C LYS A 262 -2.28 -1.49 13.45
N GLU A 263 -2.62 -1.78 12.20
CA GLU A 263 -3.78 -2.58 11.82
C GLU A 263 -3.37 -3.70 10.88
N ASP A 264 -3.89 -4.90 11.11
CA ASP A 264 -3.72 -6.05 10.23
C ASP A 264 -4.71 -5.96 9.06
N LYS A 265 -4.23 -6.27 7.85
CA LYS A 265 -4.98 -6.19 6.59
C LYS A 265 -4.72 -7.42 5.74
N TYR A 266 -5.66 -7.68 4.83
CA TYR A 266 -5.63 -8.80 3.91
C TYR A 266 -6.02 -8.31 2.51
N ALA A 267 -5.28 -8.75 1.50
CA ALA A 267 -5.60 -8.54 0.10
C ALA A 267 -5.82 -9.89 -0.58
N TYR A 268 -6.94 -10.03 -1.28
CA TYR A 268 -7.30 -11.23 -2.04
C TYR A 268 -7.25 -10.86 -3.52
N LEU A 269 -6.22 -11.34 -4.21
CA LEU A 269 -5.88 -10.88 -5.56
C LEU A 269 -6.27 -11.94 -6.58
N LYS A 270 -6.84 -11.50 -7.71
CA LYS A 270 -7.03 -12.35 -8.89
C LYS A 270 -6.26 -11.80 -10.07
N TYR A 271 -5.82 -12.68 -10.96
CA TYR A 271 -5.08 -12.29 -12.17
C TYR A 271 -5.90 -11.40 -13.14
N THR A 272 -7.23 -11.43 -13.02
CA THR A 272 -8.15 -10.59 -13.79
C THR A 272 -8.32 -9.20 -13.21
N ASP A 273 -7.92 -8.98 -11.96
CA ASP A 273 -8.18 -7.73 -11.25
C ASP A 273 -7.22 -6.65 -11.73
N LYS A 274 -7.80 -5.48 -11.97
CA LYS A 274 -7.09 -4.29 -12.43
C LYS A 274 -7.42 -3.12 -11.54
N VAL A 275 -6.44 -2.24 -11.36
CA VAL A 275 -6.63 -0.98 -10.65
C VAL A 275 -6.53 0.15 -11.66
N GLU A 276 -7.36 1.15 -11.46
CA GLU A 276 -7.28 2.42 -12.16
C GLU A 276 -7.24 3.54 -11.12
N HIS A 277 -6.17 4.34 -11.15
CA HIS A 277 -6.00 5.51 -10.31
C HIS A 277 -5.94 6.76 -11.19
N THR A 278 -6.74 7.77 -10.88
CA THR A 278 -6.67 9.07 -11.56
C THR A 278 -6.38 10.12 -10.51
N GLY A 279 -5.26 10.84 -10.68
CA GLY A 279 -4.92 11.94 -9.79
C GLY A 279 -5.98 13.04 -9.80
N ASP A 280 -6.09 13.77 -8.70
CA ASP A 280 -7.07 14.83 -8.50
C ASP A 280 -6.55 16.23 -8.90
N GLY A 281 -5.25 16.37 -9.19
CA GLY A 281 -4.60 17.63 -9.53
C GLY A 281 -4.68 18.02 -11.00
N LEU A 282 -4.32 19.27 -11.30
CA LEU A 282 -4.19 19.73 -12.68
C LEU A 282 -3.12 18.92 -13.40
N PHE A 283 -3.43 18.49 -14.63
CA PHE A 283 -2.57 17.62 -15.44
C PHE A 283 -2.32 16.24 -14.81
N ALA A 284 -3.18 15.80 -13.89
CA ALA A 284 -3.13 14.44 -13.35
C ALA A 284 -3.13 13.39 -14.46
N GLY A 285 -2.26 12.41 -14.31
CA GLY A 285 -2.29 11.19 -15.11
C GLY A 285 -3.35 10.22 -14.60
N THR A 286 -3.80 9.34 -15.50
CA THR A 286 -4.47 8.10 -15.13
C THR A 286 -3.44 6.97 -15.19
N TYR A 287 -3.50 6.09 -14.21
CA TYR A 287 -2.58 4.99 -14.00
C TYR A 287 -3.37 3.70 -13.96
N LYS A 288 -2.90 2.67 -14.65
CA LYS A 288 -3.55 1.35 -14.67
C LYS A 288 -2.52 0.27 -14.50
N TRP A 289 -2.82 -0.70 -13.66
CA TRP A 289 -1.97 -1.88 -13.44
C TRP A 289 -2.82 -3.09 -13.13
N ASP A 290 -2.26 -4.27 -13.36
CA ASP A 290 -2.87 -5.53 -12.97
C ASP A 290 -2.43 -5.88 -11.53
N ARG A 291 -3.28 -6.57 -10.77
CA ARG A 291 -2.95 -6.99 -9.40
C ARG A 291 -1.87 -8.07 -9.37
N ILE A 292 -1.85 -8.93 -10.38
CA ILE A 292 -0.88 -10.01 -10.56
C ILE A 292 -0.22 -9.86 -11.93
N GLU A 293 1.10 -9.75 -11.95
CA GLU A 293 1.87 -9.63 -13.18
C GLU A 293 3.24 -10.31 -13.04
N SER A 294 3.87 -10.66 -14.17
CA SER A 294 5.27 -11.10 -14.15
C SER A 294 6.18 -9.90 -13.93
N VAL A 295 7.37 -10.11 -13.38
CA VAL A 295 8.39 -9.05 -13.24
C VAL A 295 8.74 -8.44 -14.60
N GLU A 296 8.80 -9.24 -15.67
CA GLU A 296 9.01 -8.73 -17.03
C GLU A 296 7.93 -7.74 -17.47
N LYS A 297 6.67 -8.03 -17.15
CA LYS A 297 5.55 -7.14 -17.46
C LYS A 297 5.58 -5.89 -16.57
N PHE A 298 5.87 -6.06 -15.29
CA PHE A 298 5.96 -4.98 -14.29
C PHE A 298 7.02 -3.95 -14.65
N THR A 299 8.19 -4.41 -15.10
CA THR A 299 9.35 -3.57 -15.45
C THR A 299 9.26 -2.96 -16.86
N GLY A 300 8.32 -3.42 -17.69
CA GLY A 300 7.97 -2.79 -18.96
C GLY A 300 8.92 -3.09 -20.13
N SER A 301 8.31 -3.18 -21.32
CA SER A 301 8.87 -3.52 -22.64
C SER A 301 9.94 -2.57 -23.20
N GLU A 302 10.80 -3.08 -24.09
CA GLU A 302 12.03 -2.52 -24.74
C GLU A 302 13.03 -1.84 -23.79
N ASP A 303 12.58 -0.95 -22.91
CA ASP A 303 13.35 -0.28 -21.87
C ASP A 303 12.87 -0.75 -20.48
N LYS A 304 13.59 -1.73 -19.93
CA LYS A 304 13.27 -2.41 -18.65
C LYS A 304 13.30 -1.50 -17.41
N THR A 305 13.66 -0.22 -17.58
CA THR A 305 13.68 0.76 -16.50
C THR A 305 12.31 1.44 -16.32
N LYS A 306 11.40 1.32 -17.29
CA LYS A 306 10.20 2.15 -17.43
C LYS A 306 8.91 1.38 -17.20
N ILE A 307 8.15 1.79 -16.17
CA ILE A 307 6.76 1.38 -15.96
C ILE A 307 5.82 2.40 -16.60
N TYR A 308 5.03 1.99 -17.59
CA TYR A 308 4.17 2.91 -18.33
C TYR A 308 2.86 3.24 -17.59
N LYS A 309 2.49 4.52 -17.55
CA LYS A 309 1.21 5.08 -17.09
C LYS A 309 0.23 5.09 -18.26
N SER A 310 -1.06 4.82 -18.02
CA SER A 310 -2.08 4.75 -19.08
C SER A 310 -2.92 6.03 -19.16
N ARG A 311 -2.58 6.94 -20.08
CA ARG A 311 -3.43 8.08 -20.49
C ARG A 311 -3.72 8.00 -22.00
N GLY A 312 -4.79 7.29 -22.40
CA GLY A 312 -5.05 7.08 -23.83
C GLY A 312 -3.81 6.52 -24.55
N ASP A 313 -3.56 6.93 -25.80
CA ASP A 313 -2.38 6.52 -26.59
C ASP A 313 -1.04 7.08 -26.04
N ASP A 314 -1.05 7.92 -25.00
CA ASP A 314 0.13 8.61 -24.48
C ASP A 314 0.70 7.87 -23.25
N LYS A 315 1.73 7.06 -23.50
CA LYS A 315 2.43 6.23 -22.49
C LYS A 315 3.53 7.04 -21.81
N SER A 316 3.20 7.82 -20.79
CA SER A 316 4.24 8.43 -19.93
C SER A 316 4.81 7.38 -18.98
N ALA A 317 6.13 7.28 -18.85
CA ALA A 317 6.80 6.26 -18.04
C ALA A 317 7.17 6.76 -16.63
N VAL A 318 7.18 5.84 -15.66
CA VAL A 318 7.83 5.95 -14.34
C VAL A 318 9.13 5.17 -14.40
N THR A 319 10.23 5.76 -13.94
CA THR A 319 11.53 5.08 -13.93
C THR A 319 11.78 4.43 -12.58
N LEU A 320 11.97 3.11 -12.55
CA LEU A 320 12.41 2.40 -11.35
C LEU A 320 13.86 2.78 -11.00
N THR A 321 14.21 2.76 -9.72
CA THR A 321 15.61 2.98 -9.30
C THR A 321 16.48 1.79 -9.68
N ASP A 322 17.78 2.02 -9.92
CA ASP A 322 18.73 0.95 -10.21
C ASP A 322 18.79 -0.11 -9.09
N GLU A 323 18.68 0.33 -7.83
CA GLU A 323 18.60 -0.54 -6.66
C GLU A 323 17.38 -1.47 -6.75
N THR A 324 16.21 -0.92 -7.08
CA THR A 324 14.98 -1.71 -7.27
C THR A 324 15.13 -2.69 -8.41
N LEU A 325 15.70 -2.28 -9.55
CA LEU A 325 15.91 -3.17 -10.70
C LEU A 325 16.84 -4.34 -10.35
N ASN A 326 17.86 -4.10 -9.54
CA ASN A 326 18.74 -5.15 -9.04
C ASN A 326 17.99 -6.13 -8.12
N GLU A 327 17.15 -5.62 -7.22
CA GLU A 327 16.33 -6.47 -6.34
C GLU A 327 15.25 -7.26 -7.10
N LEU A 328 14.73 -6.73 -8.21
CA LEU A 328 13.77 -7.44 -9.07
C LEU A 328 14.43 -8.50 -9.95
N LYS A 329 15.76 -8.47 -10.11
CA LYS A 329 16.48 -9.36 -11.01
C LYS A 329 16.30 -10.81 -10.59
N GLY A 330 15.85 -11.64 -11.53
CA GLY A 330 15.66 -13.07 -11.32
C GLY A 330 14.34 -13.44 -10.64
N LYS A 331 13.58 -12.48 -10.11
CA LYS A 331 12.23 -12.70 -9.58
C LYS A 331 11.23 -12.87 -10.72
N LYS A 332 10.18 -13.66 -10.49
CA LYS A 332 9.21 -14.03 -11.54
C LYS A 332 7.89 -13.28 -11.43
N TRP A 333 7.37 -13.11 -10.21
CA TRP A 333 6.03 -12.60 -9.99
C TRP A 333 6.04 -11.31 -9.18
N VAL A 334 5.07 -10.43 -9.44
CA VAL A 334 4.77 -9.23 -8.66
C VAL A 334 3.28 -9.22 -8.31
N LEU A 335 3.00 -8.95 -7.04
CA LEU A 335 1.65 -8.73 -6.51
C LEU A 335 1.52 -7.29 -6.04
N ARG A 336 0.65 -6.50 -6.67
CA ARG A 336 0.32 -5.14 -6.23
C ARG A 336 -0.88 -5.21 -5.31
N PHE A 337 -0.67 -5.17 -4.00
CA PHE A 337 -1.68 -5.63 -3.04
C PHE A 337 -2.48 -4.51 -2.37
N THR A 338 -1.97 -3.27 -2.32
CA THR A 338 -2.71 -2.14 -1.74
C THR A 338 -2.21 -0.80 -2.25
N GLU A 339 -3.07 0.20 -2.19
CA GLU A 339 -2.76 1.59 -2.48
C GLU A 339 -2.90 2.44 -1.21
N THR A 340 -2.03 3.42 -1.02
CA THR A 340 -2.10 4.36 0.11
C THR A 340 -1.81 5.78 -0.33
N ASP A 341 -2.45 6.75 0.30
CA ASP A 341 -2.20 8.16 0.01
C ASP A 341 -0.88 8.65 0.62
N TYR A 342 -0.21 9.51 -0.14
CA TYR A 342 0.93 10.31 0.30
C TYR A 342 0.62 11.79 0.09
N ILE A 343 0.81 12.60 1.13
CA ILE A 343 0.52 14.04 1.09
C ILE A 343 1.63 14.81 1.80
N VAL A 344 2.21 15.82 1.14
CA VAL A 344 3.15 16.77 1.73
C VAL A 344 2.61 18.18 1.63
N GLN A 345 2.47 18.83 2.78
CA GLN A 345 2.01 20.21 2.91
C GLN A 345 3.12 21.09 3.45
N SER A 346 3.37 22.22 2.79
CA SER A 346 4.23 23.29 3.31
C SER A 346 3.35 24.42 3.85
N GLY A 347 3.43 24.65 5.15
CA GLY A 347 2.85 25.80 5.82
C GLY A 347 3.63 27.06 5.45
N GLY A 348 3.00 27.96 4.70
CA GLY A 348 3.61 29.15 4.11
C GLY A 348 4.47 29.98 5.06
N THR A 349 3.90 31.01 5.70
CA THR A 349 4.66 32.03 6.46
C THR A 349 5.41 31.50 7.70
N THR A 350 5.09 30.29 8.16
CA THR A 350 5.71 29.64 9.33
C THR A 350 6.88 28.72 8.96
N GLY A 351 7.08 28.41 7.67
CA GLY A 351 8.14 27.51 7.19
C GLY A 351 7.99 26.06 7.67
N ALA A 352 6.78 25.66 8.10
CA ALA A 352 6.53 24.30 8.58
C ALA A 352 6.30 23.35 7.41
N THR A 353 6.84 22.13 7.44
CA THR A 353 6.51 21.08 6.47
C THR A 353 5.89 19.91 7.19
N THR A 354 4.82 19.34 6.65
CA THR A 354 4.17 18.14 7.18
C THR A 354 4.01 17.12 6.05
N ALA A 355 4.46 15.89 6.28
CA ALA A 355 4.22 14.76 5.40
C ALA A 355 3.31 13.75 6.12
N ASN A 356 2.24 13.34 5.47
CA ASN A 356 1.36 12.26 5.91
C ASN A 356 1.49 11.09 4.94
N SER A 357 1.70 9.90 5.48
CA SER A 357 1.78 8.66 4.71
C SER A 357 1.22 7.50 5.51
N THR A 358 1.12 6.33 4.86
CA THR A 358 0.81 5.07 5.53
C THR A 358 2.00 4.16 5.40
N LEU A 359 2.56 3.74 6.54
CA LEU A 359 3.60 2.70 6.57
C LEU A 359 2.92 1.35 6.34
N VAL A 360 3.47 0.59 5.40
CA VAL A 360 3.04 -0.77 5.08
C VAL A 360 4.18 -1.72 5.42
N GLY A 361 3.90 -2.74 6.23
CA GLY A 361 4.92 -3.68 6.70
C GLY A 361 4.36 -5.02 7.10
N ASP A 362 5.21 -5.90 7.61
CA ASP A 362 4.90 -7.30 7.94
C ASP A 362 4.21 -8.04 6.77
N VAL A 363 4.62 -7.74 5.53
CA VAL A 363 4.03 -8.33 4.33
C VAL A 363 4.40 -9.81 4.27
N THR A 364 3.41 -10.68 4.11
CA THR A 364 3.59 -12.12 3.91
C THR A 364 2.52 -12.67 2.98
N ILE A 365 2.92 -13.53 2.05
CA ILE A 365 2.01 -14.24 1.16
C ILE A 365 1.48 -15.45 1.92
N LEU A 366 0.17 -15.62 1.98
CA LEU A 366 -0.49 -16.67 2.76
C LEU A 366 -0.87 -17.89 1.91
N ARG A 367 -1.24 -17.66 0.65
CA ARG A 367 -1.79 -18.68 -0.25
C ARG A 367 -1.55 -18.28 -1.71
N LEU A 368 -1.20 -19.26 -2.54
CA LEU A 368 -1.12 -19.11 -3.99
C LEU A 368 -1.99 -20.17 -4.67
N LYS A 369 -2.81 -19.72 -5.62
CA LYS A 369 -3.51 -20.60 -6.56
C LYS A 369 -2.89 -20.45 -7.94
N PHE A 370 -2.37 -21.53 -8.49
CA PHE A 370 -1.59 -21.47 -9.71
C PHE A 370 -1.71 -22.73 -10.55
N VAL A 371 -1.31 -22.63 -11.81
CA VAL A 371 -1.19 -23.76 -12.74
C VAL A 371 0.27 -24.04 -12.99
N THR A 372 0.63 -25.32 -12.96
CA THR A 372 1.94 -25.82 -13.41
C THR A 372 1.74 -27.17 -14.07
N ASP A 373 2.34 -27.38 -15.24
CA ASP A 373 2.21 -28.61 -16.04
C ASP A 373 0.74 -29.04 -16.27
N GLY A 374 -0.16 -28.06 -16.39
CA GLY A 374 -1.60 -28.27 -16.61
C GLY A 374 -2.42 -28.64 -15.37
N ILE A 375 -1.80 -28.78 -14.19
CA ILE A 375 -2.48 -29.07 -12.92
C ILE A 375 -2.67 -27.76 -12.14
N THR A 376 -3.88 -27.57 -11.60
CA THR A 376 -4.18 -26.42 -10.72
C THR A 376 -3.89 -26.79 -9.28
N TYR A 377 -3.05 -25.99 -8.63
CA TYR A 377 -2.70 -26.10 -7.23
C TYR A 377 -3.32 -24.93 -6.45
N ASN A 378 -3.71 -25.20 -5.22
CA ASN A 378 -4.23 -24.22 -4.27
C ASN A 378 -3.57 -24.46 -2.91
N LEU A 379 -2.43 -23.82 -2.67
CA LEU A 379 -1.53 -24.19 -1.57
C LEU A 379 -1.33 -23.04 -0.59
N GLY A 380 -1.18 -23.39 0.68
CA GLY A 380 -0.64 -22.50 1.69
C GLY A 380 0.83 -22.19 1.43
N VAL A 381 1.26 -21.00 1.85
CA VAL A 381 2.60 -20.49 1.55
C VAL A 381 3.47 -20.44 2.81
N ILE A 382 4.75 -20.78 2.62
CA ILE A 382 5.83 -20.67 3.58
C ILE A 382 6.62 -19.39 3.24
N ASP A 383 6.38 -18.33 4.00
CA ASP A 383 6.93 -17.00 3.76
C ASP A 383 7.15 -16.25 5.08
N ASN A 384 8.23 -15.48 5.15
CA ASN A 384 8.56 -14.62 6.27
C ASN A 384 7.63 -13.40 6.31
N LYS A 385 7.67 -12.63 7.41
CA LYS A 385 7.08 -11.28 7.44
C LYS A 385 8.17 -10.26 7.15
N GLN A 386 8.00 -9.51 6.07
CA GLN A 386 9.00 -8.57 5.58
C GLN A 386 8.38 -7.19 5.35
N THR A 387 9.12 -6.15 5.68
CA THR A 387 8.72 -4.75 5.52
C THR A 387 9.63 -4.08 4.50
N GLY A 388 9.02 -3.30 3.60
CA GLY A 388 9.71 -2.53 2.58
C GLY A 388 10.51 -1.35 3.16
N GLY A 389 11.41 -0.78 2.35
CA GLY A 389 12.04 0.51 2.64
C GLY A 389 11.03 1.66 2.75
N ARG A 390 11.47 2.80 3.31
CA ARG A 390 10.62 4.01 3.47
C ARG A 390 10.54 4.87 2.20
N GLU A 391 11.46 4.65 1.27
CA GLU A 391 11.55 5.39 0.01
C GLU A 391 10.85 4.64 -1.12
N PRO A 392 10.27 5.37 -2.10
CA PRO A 392 9.65 4.73 -3.26
C PRO A 392 10.66 3.96 -4.09
N SER A 393 10.22 2.85 -4.68
CA SER A 393 11.02 2.00 -5.57
C SER A 393 11.24 2.63 -6.96
N ASN A 394 10.71 3.82 -7.19
CA ASN A 394 10.91 4.59 -8.41
C ASN A 394 11.44 5.98 -8.10
N GLU A 395 12.12 6.57 -9.09
CA GLU A 395 12.42 7.98 -9.04
C GLU A 395 11.10 8.76 -9.06
N PRO A 396 10.81 9.58 -8.03
CA PRO A 396 9.65 10.44 -8.08
C PRO A 396 9.83 11.40 -9.26
N GLY A 397 8.83 11.45 -10.15
CA GLY A 397 8.76 12.51 -11.15
C GLY A 397 8.86 13.85 -10.44
N GLY A 398 9.51 14.84 -11.03
CA GLY A 398 9.62 16.15 -10.40
C GLY A 398 8.29 16.90 -10.44
N ILE A 399 7.48 16.84 -9.39
CA ILE A 399 7.12 17.98 -8.52
C ILE A 399 6.86 17.45 -7.09
N GLY A 400 7.89 17.47 -6.24
CA GLY A 400 7.69 17.45 -4.77
C GLY A 400 8.24 16.24 -4.04
N GLY A 401 9.57 16.14 -3.99
CA GLY A 401 10.30 15.29 -3.07
C GLY A 401 11.76 15.72 -3.09
N SER A 402 12.21 16.40 -2.04
CA SER A 402 13.48 17.14 -1.91
C SER A 402 13.50 18.54 -2.54
N GLY A 403 13.15 19.53 -1.71
CA GLY A 403 13.49 20.93 -1.93
C GLY A 403 12.73 21.63 -3.05
N CYS A 404 12.50 22.92 -2.86
CA CYS A 404 12.16 23.82 -3.95
C CYS A 404 13.29 23.80 -4.99
N ALA A 405 13.24 22.89 -5.97
CA ALA A 405 14.24 22.79 -7.03
C ALA A 405 13.58 22.44 -8.37
N ALA A 406 13.10 23.50 -9.02
CA ALA A 406 13.39 23.86 -10.41
C ALA A 406 13.11 22.90 -11.58
N ALA A 407 12.52 21.71 -11.42
CA ALA A 407 12.27 20.84 -12.58
C ALA A 407 11.04 21.24 -13.42
N ASP A 408 10.04 21.91 -12.83
CA ASP A 408 8.84 22.38 -13.53
C ASP A 408 8.63 23.91 -13.47
N GLY A 409 9.72 24.65 -13.23
CA GLY A 409 9.74 26.12 -13.32
C GLY A 409 9.28 26.62 -14.69
N LYS A 410 9.44 25.84 -15.75
CA LYS A 410 8.95 26.18 -17.10
C LYS A 410 7.42 26.16 -17.18
N LYS A 411 6.73 25.18 -16.57
CA LYS A 411 5.26 25.14 -16.58
C LYS A 411 4.67 26.25 -15.71
N LEU A 412 5.25 26.48 -14.53
CA LEU A 412 4.86 27.61 -13.70
C LEU A 412 5.12 28.95 -14.43
N LEU A 413 6.26 29.07 -15.12
CA LEU A 413 6.58 30.22 -15.97
C LEU A 413 5.59 30.35 -17.14
N TYR A 414 5.17 29.28 -17.81
CA TYR A 414 4.16 29.35 -18.88
C TYR A 414 2.77 29.70 -18.36
N VAL A 415 2.39 29.24 -17.15
CA VAL A 415 1.14 29.65 -16.48
C VAL A 415 1.22 31.12 -16.06
N LEU A 416 2.34 31.56 -15.49
CA LEU A 416 2.57 32.97 -15.13
C LEU A 416 2.64 33.86 -16.37
N LEU A 417 3.35 33.47 -17.42
CA LEU A 417 3.41 34.16 -18.71
C LEU A 417 2.05 34.14 -19.39
N GLY A 418 1.27 33.07 -19.27
CA GLY A 418 -0.10 32.99 -19.75
C GLY A 418 -1.03 33.95 -19.02
N LEU A 419 -0.93 34.04 -17.69
CA LEU A 419 -1.65 35.01 -16.86
C LEU A 419 -1.22 36.45 -17.13
N ILE A 420 0.09 36.70 -17.25
CA ILE A 420 0.65 38.00 -17.61
C ILE A 420 0.21 38.39 -19.03
N ALA A 421 0.24 37.46 -19.98
CA ALA A 421 -0.27 37.68 -21.33
C ALA A 421 -1.78 37.99 -21.30
N LEU A 422 -2.58 37.28 -20.51
CA LEU A 422 -4.00 37.56 -20.32
C LEU A 422 -4.24 38.95 -19.70
N ILE A 423 -3.44 39.36 -18.73
CA ILE A 423 -3.52 40.69 -18.10
C ILE A 423 -3.07 41.78 -19.08
N ILE A 424 -2.06 41.54 -19.92
CA ILE A 424 -1.59 42.47 -20.95
C ILE A 424 -2.56 42.55 -22.14
N LEU A 425 -3.23 41.44 -22.49
CA LEU A 425 -4.22 41.37 -23.57
C LEU A 425 -5.63 41.79 -23.12
N ALA A 426 -5.94 41.79 -21.82
CA ALA A 426 -7.23 42.21 -21.28
C ALA A 426 -7.63 43.65 -21.64
N PRO A 427 -6.72 44.66 -21.59
CA PRO A 427 -6.98 46.00 -22.10
C PRO A 427 -7.14 46.08 -23.63
N LEU A 428 -6.64 45.10 -24.38
CA LEU A 428 -6.72 45.03 -25.84
C LEU A 428 -7.96 44.27 -26.34
N LEU A 429 -8.62 43.47 -25.50
CA LEU A 429 -9.88 42.80 -25.80
C LEU A 429 -10.98 43.76 -26.31
N PRO A 430 -11.19 44.95 -25.72
CA PRO A 430 -12.13 45.95 -26.26
C PRO A 430 -11.73 46.42 -27.67
N MET A 431 -10.44 46.50 -27.98
CA MET A 431 -9.93 46.95 -29.28
C MET A 431 -10.10 45.88 -30.37
N VAL A 432 -9.90 44.60 -30.03
CA VAL A 432 -10.13 43.47 -30.93
C VAL A 432 -11.63 43.27 -31.18
N VAL A 433 -12.46 43.37 -30.13
CA VAL A 433 -13.93 43.31 -30.26
C VAL A 433 -14.44 44.50 -31.08
N ASN A 434 -13.95 45.73 -30.84
CA ASN A 434 -14.31 46.88 -31.66
C ASN A 434 -13.81 46.77 -33.11
N GLY A 435 -12.64 46.16 -33.33
CA GLY A 435 -12.11 45.87 -34.67
C GLY A 435 -12.96 44.85 -35.43
N ILE A 436 -13.38 43.77 -34.78
CA ILE A 436 -14.26 42.75 -35.36
C ILE A 436 -15.66 43.34 -35.63
N VAL A 437 -16.21 44.11 -34.68
CA VAL A 437 -17.49 44.83 -34.87
C VAL A 437 -17.38 45.85 -36.00
N PHE A 438 -16.25 46.56 -36.13
CA PHE A 438 -16.01 47.49 -37.24
C PHE A 438 -16.01 46.75 -38.59
N VAL A 439 -15.25 45.65 -38.71
CA VAL A 439 -15.17 44.85 -39.95
C VAL A 439 -16.51 44.21 -40.30
N ILE A 440 -17.23 43.64 -39.32
CA ILE A 440 -18.57 43.08 -39.53
C ILE A 440 -19.59 44.18 -39.89
N SER A 441 -19.44 45.41 -39.37
CA SER A 441 -20.35 46.52 -39.67
C SER A 441 -20.13 47.20 -41.03
N LEU A 442 -18.98 46.99 -41.68
CA LEU A 442 -18.68 47.56 -43.01
C LEU A 442 -19.69 47.18 -44.10
N PRO A 443 -20.08 45.90 -44.29
CA PRO A 443 -21.11 45.53 -45.26
C PRO A 443 -22.49 46.15 -44.93
N PHE A 444 -22.86 46.26 -43.65
CA PHE A 444 -24.14 46.88 -43.26
C PHE A 444 -24.16 48.40 -43.49
N LYS A 445 -23.04 49.10 -43.27
CA LYS A 445 -22.90 50.54 -43.59
C LYS A 445 -22.92 50.79 -45.10
N GLY A 446 -22.32 49.89 -45.89
CA GLY A 446 -22.39 49.93 -47.36
C GLY A 446 -23.83 49.75 -47.88
N ILE A 447 -24.58 48.79 -47.32
CA ILE A 447 -25.99 48.56 -47.66
C ILE A 447 -26.87 49.74 -47.22
N ALA A 448 -26.63 50.33 -46.04
CA ALA A 448 -27.39 51.49 -45.56
C ALA A 448 -27.22 52.74 -46.46
N VAL A 449 -26.01 52.99 -46.97
CA VAL A 449 -25.74 54.09 -47.91
C VAL A 449 -26.41 53.85 -49.26
N ALA A 450 -26.39 52.61 -49.76
CA ALA A 450 -27.11 52.23 -50.98
C ALA A 450 -28.63 52.38 -50.82
N TYR A 451 -29.19 51.99 -49.68
CA TYR A 451 -30.62 52.14 -49.36
C TYR A 451 -31.03 53.62 -49.26
N LYS A 452 -30.19 54.47 -48.67
CA LYS A 452 -30.43 55.93 -48.61
C LYS A 452 -30.47 56.53 -50.02
N LYS A 453 -29.53 56.19 -50.91
CA LYS A 453 -29.50 56.64 -52.31
C LYS A 453 -30.72 56.15 -53.13
N LEU A 454 -31.18 54.93 -52.88
CA LEU A 454 -32.35 54.35 -53.54
C LEU A 454 -33.66 54.97 -53.05
N HIS A 455 -33.75 55.30 -51.75
CA HIS A 455 -34.89 56.00 -51.16
C HIS A 455 -35.02 57.42 -51.72
N THR A 456 -33.91 58.18 -51.83
CA THR A 456 -33.94 59.53 -52.43
C THR A 456 -34.31 59.50 -53.91
N LYS A 457 -33.92 58.46 -54.65
CA LYS A 457 -34.29 58.27 -56.06
C LYS A 457 -35.77 57.90 -56.23
N ARG A 458 -36.33 57.06 -55.35
CA ARG A 458 -37.77 56.72 -55.31
C ARG A 458 -38.64 57.90 -54.90
N GLU A 459 -38.21 58.72 -53.95
CA GLU A 459 -38.88 59.97 -53.56
C GLU A 459 -38.91 60.98 -54.72
N ARG A 460 -37.78 61.18 -55.43
CA ARG A 460 -37.74 62.02 -56.64
C ARG A 460 -38.70 61.55 -57.74
N GLN A 461 -38.79 60.24 -58.00
CA GLN A 461 -39.73 59.70 -58.99
C GLN A 461 -41.20 59.80 -58.57
N LYS A 462 -41.52 59.75 -57.26
CA LYS A 462 -42.88 60.01 -56.75
C LYS A 462 -43.27 61.48 -56.90
N ILE A 463 -42.33 62.39 -56.66
CA ILE A 463 -42.53 63.83 -56.87
C ILE A 463 -42.73 64.13 -58.37
N GLU A 464 -41.89 63.60 -59.26
CA GLU A 464 -42.06 63.75 -60.72
C GLU A 464 -43.38 63.18 -61.24
N LYS A 465 -43.85 62.04 -60.68
CA LYS A 465 -45.16 61.48 -61.03
C LYS A 465 -46.34 62.32 -60.51
N ARG A 466 -46.22 62.98 -59.35
CA ARG A 466 -47.24 63.94 -58.87
C ARG A 466 -47.28 65.19 -59.75
N VAL A 467 -46.12 65.75 -60.09
CA VAL A 467 -46.03 66.90 -61.00
C VAL A 467 -46.60 66.56 -62.37
N ARG A 468 -46.31 65.39 -62.95
CA ARG A 468 -46.93 64.95 -64.22
C ARG A 468 -48.44 64.76 -64.12
N LYS A 469 -48.97 64.30 -62.98
CA LYS A 469 -50.43 64.16 -62.76
C LYS A 469 -51.11 65.52 -62.60
N GLU A 470 -50.48 66.48 -61.94
CA GLU A 470 -50.99 67.86 -61.84
C GLU A 470 -50.97 68.56 -63.21
N PHE A 471 -49.93 68.35 -64.03
CA PHE A 471 -49.89 68.88 -65.41
C PHE A 471 -50.87 68.19 -66.38
N GLN A 472 -51.24 66.93 -66.15
CA GLN A 472 -52.28 66.26 -66.95
C GLN A 472 -53.70 66.59 -66.49
N ASN A 473 -53.92 66.83 -65.19
CA ASN A 473 -55.22 67.30 -64.69
C ASN A 473 -55.48 68.77 -65.08
N ASN A 474 -54.46 69.64 -65.08
CA ASN A 474 -54.60 71.03 -65.57
C ASN A 474 -54.80 71.16 -67.10
N ARG A 475 -54.76 70.06 -67.87
CA ARG A 475 -55.04 70.06 -69.31
C ARG A 475 -56.42 69.51 -69.68
N ASN A 476 -57.16 68.99 -68.70
CA ASN A 476 -58.52 68.47 -68.88
C ASN A 476 -59.60 69.37 -68.24
N ASP A 477 -59.21 70.54 -67.73
CA ASP A 477 -60.11 71.56 -67.17
C ASP A 477 -60.16 72.84 -68.06
N GLU A 478 -59.79 72.75 -69.35
CA GLU A 478 -60.07 73.76 -70.39
C GLU A 478 -61.19 73.27 -71.34
N GLU A 479 -62.39 73.12 -70.79
CA GLU A 479 -63.66 73.20 -71.53
C GLU A 479 -64.66 73.88 -70.60
N TRP A 480 -64.64 75.21 -70.48
CA TRP A 480 -65.77 76.11 -70.18
C TRP A 480 -65.30 77.57 -70.37
N TRP A 481 -65.72 78.15 -71.50
CA TRP A 481 -65.60 79.54 -72.00
C TRP A 481 -64.29 79.97 -72.66
#